data_AF-A0A7J9QZW1-F1
#
_entry.id   AF-A0A7J9QZW1-F1
#
_cell.length_a   1.000
_cell.length_b   1.000
_cell.length_c   1.000
_cell.angle_alpha   90.00
_cell.angle_beta   90.00
_cell.angle_gamma   90.00
#
_symmetry.space_group_name_H-M   'P 1'
#
loop_
_entity.id
_entity.type
_entity.pdbx_description
1 polymer ?
#
loop_
_entity_poly.entity_id
_entity_poly.type
_entity_poly.pdbx_seq_one_letter_code
_entity_poly.pdbx_strand_id
1 'polypeptide(L)'
;MLEKQFKPEALYNKVVHFYMDKKGYSKDKANEIAQAVVKRESQRRICKNEDCKHFSHDHIRNSETCLVENCQCHKFQLNKIIQ
;
A
#
# COMPACT_ATOMS: atom_id res chain seq x y z
N MET A 1 -16.57 2.42 -4.01
CA MET A 1 -15.79 1.37 -4.68
C MET A 1 -14.82 0.77 -3.67
N LEU A 2 -14.73 -0.57 -3.57
CA LEU A 2 -13.67 -1.24 -2.81
C LEU A 2 -12.38 -1.28 -3.63
N GLU A 3 -11.24 -0.98 -3.01
CA GLU A 3 -9.94 -1.13 -3.67
C GLU A 3 -9.51 -2.61 -3.73
N LYS A 4 -8.76 -2.98 -4.77
CA LYS A 4 -8.15 -4.32 -4.84
C LYS A 4 -7.16 -4.50 -3.68
N GLN A 5 -7.15 -5.69 -3.09
CA GLN A 5 -6.20 -6.05 -2.05
C GLN A 5 -4.76 -5.82 -2.53
N PHE A 6 -3.97 -5.19 -1.67
CA PHE A 6 -2.56 -4.95 -1.93
C PHE A 6 -1.76 -6.23 -1.73
N LYS A 7 -0.93 -6.59 -2.72
CA LYS A 7 -0.09 -7.80 -2.71
C LYS A 7 1.38 -7.40 -2.58
N PRO A 8 1.92 -7.29 -1.34
CA PRO A 8 3.28 -6.79 -1.12
C PRO A 8 4.35 -7.69 -1.78
N GLU A 9 4.19 -9.01 -1.73
CA GLU A 9 5.13 -9.97 -2.35
C GLU A 9 5.17 -9.83 -3.88
N ALA A 10 3.99 -9.69 -4.50
CA ALA A 10 3.90 -9.50 -5.94
C ALA A 10 4.55 -8.17 -6.39
N LEU A 11 4.42 -7.11 -5.58
CA LEU A 11 5.12 -5.85 -5.84
C LEU A 11 6.62 -6.02 -5.66
N TYR A 12 7.05 -6.65 -4.56
CA TYR A 12 8.45 -6.92 -4.27
C TYR A 12 9.14 -7.61 -5.45
N ASN A 13 8.60 -8.76 -5.87
CA ASN A 13 9.15 -9.55 -6.96
C ASN A 13 9.26 -8.75 -8.26
N LYS A 14 8.21 -7.99 -8.61
CA LYS A 14 8.23 -7.12 -9.80
C LYS A 14 9.35 -6.07 -9.75
N VAL A 15 9.56 -5.46 -8.58
CA VAL A 15 10.61 -4.45 -8.41
C VAL A 15 12.00 -5.11 -8.51
N VAL A 16 12.22 -6.24 -7.83
CA VAL A 16 13.49 -6.97 -7.88
C VAL A 16 13.84 -7.34 -9.32
N HIS A 17 12.93 -8.00 -10.04
CA HIS A 17 13.13 -8.39 -11.44
C HIS A 17 13.37 -7.17 -12.33
N PHE A 18 12.62 -6.08 -12.16
CA PHE A 18 12.84 -4.88 -12.95
C PHE A 18 14.26 -4.31 -12.77
N TYR A 19 14.73 -4.16 -11.54
CA TYR A 19 16.06 -3.58 -11.29
C TYR A 19 17.20 -4.54 -11.67
N MET A 20 17.02 -5.84 -11.55
CA MET A 20 17.99 -6.82 -12.04
C MET A 20 18.03 -6.82 -13.58
N ASP A 21 16.89 -7.05 -14.22
CA ASP A 21 16.82 -7.33 -15.66
C ASP A 21 16.96 -6.06 -16.51
N LYS A 22 16.42 -4.92 -16.04
CA LYS A 22 16.39 -3.67 -16.81
C LYS A 22 17.46 -2.67 -16.40
N LYS A 23 17.99 -2.77 -15.17
CA LYS A 23 19.00 -1.84 -14.65
C LYS A 23 20.35 -2.51 -14.36
N GLY A 24 20.44 -3.84 -14.47
CA GLY A 24 21.68 -4.58 -14.22
C GLY A 24 22.16 -4.49 -12.78
N TYR A 25 21.26 -4.23 -11.82
CA TYR A 25 21.64 -4.11 -10.42
C TYR A 25 21.92 -5.48 -9.81
N SER A 26 22.79 -5.51 -8.80
CA SER A 26 22.97 -6.70 -7.98
C SER A 26 21.67 -7.05 -7.25
N LYS A 27 21.52 -8.34 -6.93
CA LYS A 27 20.37 -8.84 -6.19
C LYS A 27 20.17 -8.08 -4.87
N ASP A 28 21.25 -7.83 -4.13
CA ASP A 28 21.18 -7.12 -2.84
C ASP A 28 20.66 -5.69 -2.98
N LYS A 29 21.18 -4.94 -3.98
CA LYS A 29 20.71 -3.57 -4.25
C LYS A 29 19.26 -3.56 -4.73
N ALA A 30 18.86 -4.51 -5.58
CA ALA A 30 17.48 -4.64 -6.04
C ALA A 30 16.53 -5.00 -4.88
N ASN A 31 16.96 -5.86 -3.96
CA ASN A 31 16.20 -6.24 -2.76
C ASN A 31 15.99 -5.05 -1.83
N GLU A 32 17.03 -4.26 -1.56
CA GLU A 32 16.93 -3.05 -0.72
C GLU A 32 15.91 -2.06 -1.29
N ILE A 33 15.97 -1.80 -2.59
CA ILE A 33 15.02 -0.92 -3.29
C ILE A 33 13.60 -1.49 -3.20
N ALA A 34 13.43 -2.79 -3.44
CA ALA A 34 12.13 -3.43 -3.36
C ALA A 34 11.52 -3.36 -1.96
N GLN A 35 12.31 -3.56 -0.90
CA GLN A 35 11.86 -3.38 0.49
C GLN A 35 11.39 -1.94 0.75
N ALA A 36 12.17 -0.94 0.32
CA ALA A 36 11.81 0.46 0.50
C ALA A 36 10.51 0.84 -0.24
N VAL A 37 10.35 0.36 -1.48
CA VAL A 37 9.14 0.56 -2.29
C VAL A 37 7.93 -0.09 -1.63
N VAL A 38 8.03 -1.36 -1.24
CA VAL A 38 6.92 -2.09 -0.58
C VAL A 38 6.53 -1.42 0.73
N LYS A 39 7.49 -1.01 1.56
CA LYS A 39 7.22 -0.29 2.81
C LYS A 39 6.44 1.00 2.55
N ARG A 40 6.91 1.82 1.61
CA ARG A 40 6.26 3.09 1.23
C ARG A 40 4.83 2.87 0.72
N GLU A 41 4.65 1.91 -0.19
CA GLU A 41 3.33 1.63 -0.79
C GLU A 41 2.36 0.99 0.20
N SER A 42 2.84 0.12 1.10
CA SER A 42 2.03 -0.41 2.20
C SER A 42 1.53 0.72 3.10
N GLN A 43 2.43 1.62 3.52
CA GLN A 43 2.08 2.74 4.39
C GLN A 43 1.10 3.73 3.75
N ARG A 44 1.15 3.93 2.42
CA ARG A 44 0.19 4.77 1.69
C ARG A 44 -1.22 4.20 1.67
N ARG A 45 -1.35 2.88 1.82
CA ARG A 45 -2.61 2.15 1.79
C ARG A 45 -3.19 1.89 3.18
N ILE A 46 -2.66 2.53 4.22
CA ILE A 46 -3.23 2.47 5.57
C ILE A 46 -4.00 3.78 5.80
N CYS A 47 -5.20 3.67 6.36
CA CYS A 47 -5.98 4.82 6.80
C CYS A 47 -5.15 5.70 7.74
N LYS A 48 -5.18 7.01 7.53
CA LYS A 48 -4.41 7.99 8.33
C LYS A 48 -5.20 8.61 9.47
N ASN A 49 -6.47 8.25 9.61
CA ASN A 49 -7.26 8.65 10.75
C ASN A 49 -6.65 8.02 12.02
N GLU A 50 -6.41 8.78 13.08
CA GLU A 50 -5.76 8.24 14.29
C GLU A 50 -6.60 7.13 14.94
N ASP A 51 -7.93 7.20 14.78
CA ASP A 51 -8.91 6.22 15.24
C ASP A 51 -9.02 5.00 14.31
N CYS A 52 -8.26 4.95 13.20
CA CYS A 52 -8.23 3.82 12.28
C CYS A 52 -6.88 3.58 11.61
N LYS A 53 -6.39 2.34 11.67
CA LYS A 53 -5.14 1.94 11.03
C LYS A 53 -5.33 0.73 10.10
N HIS A 54 -6.53 0.60 9.56
CA HIS A 54 -6.89 -0.48 8.63
C HIS A 54 -6.48 -0.13 7.20
N PHE A 55 -6.46 -1.14 6.33
CA PHE A 55 -6.03 -0.94 4.96
C PHE A 55 -7.12 -0.29 4.12
N SER A 56 -6.73 0.41 3.06
CA SER A 56 -7.63 1.05 2.11
C SER A 56 -8.64 0.10 1.47
N HIS A 57 -8.29 -1.19 1.37
CA HIS A 57 -9.19 -2.23 0.86
C HIS A 57 -10.24 -2.69 1.89
N ASP A 58 -10.08 -2.34 3.18
CA ASP A 58 -11.09 -2.51 4.22
C ASP A 58 -12.06 -1.31 4.26
N HIS A 59 -11.93 -0.35 3.34
CA HIS A 59 -12.79 0.81 3.25
C HIS A 59 -13.63 0.81 1.96
N ILE A 60 -14.90 1.20 2.10
CA ILE A 60 -15.74 1.57 0.97
C ILE A 60 -15.55 3.07 0.72
N ARG A 61 -14.68 3.40 -0.25
CA ARG A 61 -14.25 4.78 -0.52
C ARG A 61 -15.38 5.77 -0.85
N ASN A 62 -16.50 5.30 -1.38
CA ASN A 62 -17.61 6.17 -1.78
C ASN A 62 -18.56 6.49 -0.62
N SER A 63 -18.55 5.68 0.45
CA SER A 63 -19.39 5.87 1.63
C SER A 63 -18.58 6.23 2.88
N GLU A 64 -17.27 6.47 2.71
CA GLU A 64 -16.30 6.75 3.78
C GLU A 64 -16.33 5.72 4.94
N THR A 65 -16.86 4.52 4.70
CA THR A 65 -17.11 3.49 5.72
C THR A 65 -15.93 2.51 5.82
N CYS A 66 -15.53 2.16 7.04
CA CYS A 66 -14.62 1.02 7.30
C CYS A 66 -15.45 -0.24 7.57
N LEU A 67 -14.99 -1.38 7.05
CA LEU A 67 -15.66 -2.67 7.16
C LEU A 67 -15.22 -3.49 8.37
N VAL A 68 -14.20 -3.03 9.10
CA VAL A 68 -13.78 -3.66 10.35
C VAL A 68 -14.77 -3.29 11.45
N GLU A 69 -15.29 -4.31 12.15
CA GLU A 69 -16.24 -4.13 13.25
C GLU A 69 -15.69 -3.17 14.32
N ASN A 70 -16.57 -2.34 14.87
CA ASN A 70 -16.27 -1.33 15.89
C ASN A 70 -15.23 -0.26 15.50
N CYS A 71 -14.89 -0.14 14.22
CA CYS A 71 -14.01 0.93 13.76
C CYS A 71 -14.73 2.29 13.80
N GLN A 72 -14.11 3.27 14.46
CA GLN A 72 -14.69 4.61 14.68
C GLN A 72 -14.19 5.65 13.67
N CYS A 73 -13.51 5.24 12.59
CA CYS A 73 -13.20 6.21 11.54
C CYS A 73 -14.48 6.56 10.79
N HIS A 74 -15.14 7.62 11.23
CA HIS A 74 -16.27 8.25 10.56
C HIS A 74 -15.87 8.86 9.21
N LYS A 75 -14.56 8.92 8.91
CA LYS A 75 -14.01 9.41 7.66
C LYS A 75 -12.75 8.66 7.28
N PHE A 76 -12.73 8.17 6.05
CA PHE A 76 -11.56 7.55 5.44
C PHE A 76 -10.52 8.61 5.02
N GLN A 77 -9.27 8.45 5.44
CA GLN A 77 -8.18 9.38 5.12
C GLN A 77 -7.01 8.65 4.44
N LEU A 78 -6.66 9.07 3.22
CA LEU A 78 -5.51 8.57 2.45
C LEU A 78 -4.53 9.69 2.17
N ASN A 79 -3.25 9.32 1.99
CA ASN A 79 -2.30 10.20 1.30
C ASN A 79 -2.77 10.37 -0.15
N LYS A 80 -3.16 11.60 -0.53
CA LYS A 80 -3.51 11.92 -1.92
C LYS A 80 -2.32 11.58 -2.81
N ILE A 81 -2.52 10.66 -3.74
CA ILE A 81 -1.64 10.52 -4.90
C ILE A 81 -1.92 11.77 -5.73
N ILE A 82 -0.94 12.68 -5.81
CA ILE A 82 -0.97 13.75 -6.81
C ILE A 82 -1.04 13.03 -8.16
N GLN A 83 -2.15 13.22 -8.87
CA GLN A 83 -2.38 12.70 -10.22
C GLN A 83 -1.53 13.47 -11.22
#